data_AF-A0A7Y2MZD8-F1
#
_entry.id   AF-A0A7Y2MZD8-F1
#
_cell.length_a   1.000
_cell.length_b   1.000
_cell.length_c   1.000
_cell.angle_alpha   90.00
_cell.angle_beta   90.00
_cell.angle_gamma   90.00
#
_symmetry.space_group_name_H-M   'P 1'
#
loop_
_entity.id
_entity.type
_entity.pdbx_description
1 polymer ?
#
loop_
_entity_poly.entity_id
_entity_poly.type
_entity_poly.pdbx_seq_one_letter_code
_entity_poly.pdbx_strand_id
1 'polypeptide(L)'
;MPTLRLVVLMLLLSTVRVEASSPAMLIDPWAPRAIYDRLIDRLGLDADRRVVAEVLYEDYAADVADLGARVAEHAAAAGQAKVQDALAGRVLVPADELREMRVSVAAAERSVWPEADRLFSELRFNTASLMLSGETGVTGALAAFDRAVYGAPRRRDRSEPWYAGDGVDVIALLAAARRRGGELATLDLAGGEERIAAYEAALVTFLTETAAADRAARLERRIAKIERDRDRLTEIDRDAVVRWRRLHTLNEAMITVIAEMAAAQLGPSAATAWRERFDRACFPTLFATPRVEHEAAWILRHDRRADVRAQVERILAGDRSERARLLAATMRLQRSARQVGGLLLYAGIDPARLGDPASRLSHQELLKISGARAQLDATTSAAFAALLTERQRKQMRADLAAAATRRG
;
A
#
# COMPACT_ATOMS: atom_id res chain seq x y z
N MET A 1 -13.57 -22.25 33.74
CA MET A 1 -13.41 -21.59 32.42
C MET A 1 -12.59 -20.28 32.48
N PRO A 2 -11.26 -20.32 32.70
CA PRO A 2 -10.40 -19.12 32.64
C PRO A 2 -9.55 -19.05 31.36
N THR A 3 -9.34 -20.16 30.67
CA THR A 3 -8.40 -20.32 29.54
C THR A 3 -8.87 -19.69 28.23
N LEU A 4 -10.18 -19.65 27.95
CA LEU A 4 -10.71 -19.01 26.75
C LEU A 4 -10.59 -17.48 26.76
N ARG A 5 -10.64 -16.84 27.94
CA ARG A 5 -10.43 -15.38 28.06
C ARG A 5 -8.98 -14.98 27.82
N LEU A 6 -8.01 -15.83 28.17
CA LEU A 6 -6.59 -15.58 27.93
C LEU A 6 -6.23 -15.68 26.44
N VAL A 7 -6.81 -16.65 25.72
CA VAL A 7 -6.56 -16.86 24.29
C VAL A 7 -7.18 -15.75 23.43
N VAL A 8 -8.36 -15.25 23.79
CA VAL A 8 -8.99 -14.10 23.10
C VAL A 8 -8.25 -12.79 23.41
N LEU A 9 -7.72 -12.62 24.64
CA LEU A 9 -6.88 -11.48 24.98
C LEU A 9 -5.53 -11.52 24.25
N MET A 10 -4.91 -12.71 24.11
CA MET A 10 -3.70 -12.89 23.30
C MET A 10 -3.95 -12.65 21.81
N LEU A 11 -5.09 -13.10 21.26
CA LEU A 11 -5.46 -12.80 19.87
C LEU A 11 -5.68 -11.30 19.64
N LEU A 12 -6.31 -10.59 20.59
CA LEU A 12 -6.49 -9.13 20.53
C LEU A 12 -5.22 -8.31 20.82
N LEU A 13 -4.24 -8.89 21.52
CA LEU A 13 -2.91 -8.28 21.75
C LEU A 13 -1.93 -8.60 20.62
N SER A 14 -2.15 -9.68 19.86
CA SER A 14 -1.28 -10.15 18.75
C SER A 14 -1.44 -9.39 17.43
N THR A 15 -2.49 -8.57 17.28
CA THR A 15 -2.76 -7.82 16.03
C THR A 15 -1.86 -6.61 15.83
N VAL A 16 -0.99 -6.30 16.79
CA VAL A 16 0.11 -5.36 16.61
C VAL A 16 1.40 -6.12 16.94
N ARG A 17 1.79 -7.05 16.05
CA ARG A 17 3.20 -7.45 16.00
C ARG A 17 3.98 -6.17 15.75
N VAL A 18 4.80 -5.77 16.72
CA VAL A 18 5.94 -4.91 16.44
C VAL A 18 6.91 -5.81 15.67
N GLU A 19 6.62 -6.05 14.39
CA GLU A 19 7.61 -6.66 13.50
C GLU A 19 8.85 -5.79 13.59
N ALA A 20 10.02 -6.44 13.73
CA ALA A 20 11.31 -5.78 13.72
C ALA A 20 11.37 -4.93 12.46
N SER A 21 11.09 -3.64 12.62
CA SER A 21 10.99 -2.70 11.54
C SER A 21 12.42 -2.51 11.08
N SER A 22 12.71 -2.87 9.82
CA SER A 22 13.98 -2.50 9.20
C SER A 22 14.28 -1.02 9.48
N PRO A 23 15.54 -0.58 9.63
CA PRO A 23 15.86 0.85 9.75
C PRO A 23 15.17 1.70 8.67
N ALA A 24 14.99 1.15 7.47
CA ALA A 24 14.26 1.75 6.34
C ALA A 24 12.74 1.94 6.59
N MET A 25 12.16 1.32 7.62
CA MET A 25 10.79 1.52 8.07
C MET A 25 10.69 2.59 9.17
N LEU A 26 11.74 2.78 9.96
CA LEU A 26 11.79 3.70 11.10
C LEU A 26 12.21 5.12 10.69
N ILE A 27 13.04 5.24 9.66
CA ILE A 27 13.48 6.52 9.09
C ILE A 27 12.63 6.87 7.86
N ASP A 28 12.13 8.11 7.84
CA ASP A 28 11.37 8.70 6.75
C ASP A 28 11.65 10.22 6.80
N PRO A 29 12.04 10.89 5.70
CA PRO A 29 12.32 10.35 4.37
C PRO A 29 13.58 9.47 4.34
N TRP A 30 13.52 8.40 3.54
CA TRP A 30 14.64 7.52 3.24
C TRP A 30 14.79 7.41 1.72
N ALA A 31 15.99 7.65 1.20
CA ALA A 31 16.35 7.45 -0.19
C ALA A 31 17.11 6.12 -0.38
N PRO A 32 16.45 5.03 -0.83
CA PRO A 32 17.13 3.79 -1.14
C PRO A 32 18.13 3.98 -2.29
N ARG A 33 19.23 3.23 -2.28
CA ARG A 33 20.31 3.30 -3.28
C ARG A 33 19.77 3.22 -4.71
N ALA A 34 18.91 2.24 -4.99
CA ALA A 34 18.30 2.07 -6.31
C ALA A 34 17.39 3.25 -6.74
N ILE A 35 16.90 4.08 -5.82
CA ILE A 35 16.19 5.32 -6.16
C ILE A 35 17.20 6.43 -6.48
N TYR A 36 18.27 6.53 -5.70
CA TYR A 36 19.35 7.50 -5.92
C TYR A 36 20.14 7.23 -7.21
N ASP A 37 20.50 5.99 -7.51
CA ASP A 37 21.19 5.63 -8.76
C ASP A 37 20.38 6.08 -9.99
N ARG A 38 19.04 5.94 -9.94
CA ARG A 38 18.16 6.43 -11.01
C ARG A 38 18.12 7.95 -11.12
N LEU A 39 18.35 8.68 -10.02
CA LEU A 39 18.55 10.14 -10.08
C LEU A 39 19.85 10.43 -10.81
N ILE A 40 20.95 9.78 -10.44
CA ILE A 40 22.28 9.96 -11.06
C ILE A 40 22.24 9.66 -12.56
N ASP A 41 21.60 8.56 -12.95
CA ASP A 41 21.40 8.21 -14.36
C ASP A 41 20.62 9.28 -15.13
N ARG A 42 19.59 9.86 -14.50
CA ARG A 42 18.75 10.90 -15.12
C ARG A 42 19.42 12.26 -15.21
N LEU A 43 20.29 12.56 -14.26
CA LEU A 43 21.11 13.77 -14.30
C LEU A 43 22.19 13.68 -15.37
N GLY A 44 22.52 12.47 -15.86
CA GLY A 44 23.51 12.30 -16.91
C GLY A 44 24.92 12.70 -16.47
N LEU A 45 25.22 12.53 -15.18
CA LEU A 45 26.53 12.90 -14.62
C LEU A 45 27.66 12.17 -15.35
N ASP A 46 28.76 12.87 -15.60
CA ASP A 46 30.00 12.28 -16.09
C ASP A 46 30.68 11.40 -15.02
N ALA A 47 31.79 10.74 -15.37
CA ALA A 47 32.47 9.80 -14.49
C ALA A 47 32.92 10.46 -13.17
N ASP A 48 33.50 11.66 -13.23
CA ASP A 48 34.04 12.35 -12.06
C ASP A 48 32.92 12.80 -11.12
N ARG A 49 31.83 13.39 -11.66
CA ARG A 49 30.66 13.80 -10.88
C ARG A 49 29.91 12.60 -10.29
N ARG A 50 29.91 11.45 -10.98
CA ARG A 50 29.35 10.20 -10.44
C ARG A 50 30.11 9.74 -9.20
N VAL A 51 31.44 9.77 -9.22
CA VAL A 51 32.25 9.43 -8.03
C VAL A 51 31.90 10.35 -6.86
N VAL A 52 31.77 11.66 -7.10
CA VAL A 52 31.34 12.60 -6.04
C VAL A 52 29.93 12.28 -5.53
N ALA A 53 28.99 11.98 -6.43
CA ALA A 53 27.63 11.60 -6.04
C ALA A 53 27.58 10.29 -5.23
N GLU A 54 28.44 9.33 -5.55
CA GLU A 54 28.57 8.09 -4.79
C GLU A 54 29.04 8.35 -3.36
N VAL A 55 30.06 9.20 -3.18
CA VAL A 55 30.54 9.63 -1.85
C VAL A 55 29.43 10.33 -1.07
N LEU A 56 28.71 11.28 -1.69
CA LEU A 56 27.58 11.98 -1.06
C LEU A 56 26.50 10.99 -0.58
N TYR A 57 26.23 9.95 -1.36
CA TYR A 57 25.25 8.93 -0.97
C TYR A 57 25.77 8.03 0.15
N GLU A 58 27.04 7.66 0.13
CA GLU A 58 27.66 6.85 1.18
C GLU A 58 27.65 7.59 2.53
N ASP A 59 27.98 8.88 2.54
CA ASP A 59 27.87 9.75 3.72
C ASP A 59 26.42 9.81 4.23
N TYR A 60 25.46 10.09 3.34
CA TYR A 60 24.04 10.08 3.68
C TYR A 60 23.58 8.73 4.26
N ALA A 61 23.99 7.62 3.65
CA ALA A 61 23.60 6.29 4.08
C ALA A 61 24.19 5.93 5.45
N ALA A 62 25.43 6.36 5.73
CA ALA A 62 26.06 6.22 7.04
C ALA A 62 25.31 7.04 8.10
N ASP A 63 25.02 8.31 7.82
CA ASP A 63 24.27 9.18 8.74
C ASP A 63 22.86 8.65 9.04
N VAL A 64 22.18 8.09 8.04
CA VAL A 64 20.88 7.46 8.23
C VAL A 64 20.99 6.16 9.03
N ALA A 65 22.06 5.37 8.84
CA ALA A 65 22.30 4.19 9.67
C ALA A 65 22.50 4.58 11.14
N ASP A 66 23.21 5.67 11.41
CA ASP A 66 23.42 6.23 12.74
C ASP A 66 22.11 6.79 13.35
N LEU A 67 21.23 7.39 12.54
CA LEU A 67 19.86 7.70 12.99
C LEU A 67 19.10 6.43 13.39
N GLY A 68 19.20 5.37 12.60
CA GLY A 68 18.60 4.07 12.91
C GLY A 68 19.09 3.50 14.24
N ALA A 69 20.40 3.59 14.50
CA ALA A 69 21.00 3.18 15.76
C ALA A 69 20.49 4.01 16.96
N ARG A 70 20.37 5.33 16.80
CA ARG A 70 19.79 6.23 17.83
C ARG A 70 18.33 5.90 18.14
N VAL A 71 17.51 5.60 17.13
CA VAL A 71 16.12 5.13 17.37
C VAL A 71 16.12 3.83 18.16
N ALA A 72 16.99 2.89 17.82
CA ALA A 72 17.10 1.61 18.54
C ALA A 72 17.55 1.81 20.00
N GLU A 73 18.49 2.72 20.26
CA GLU A 73 18.92 3.08 21.61
C GLU A 73 17.77 3.70 22.42
N HIS A 74 17.05 4.67 21.85
CA HIS A 74 15.89 5.29 22.50
C HIS A 74 14.77 4.27 22.75
N ALA A 75 14.52 3.35 21.82
CA ALA A 75 13.55 2.27 21.98
C ALA A 75 13.98 1.27 23.07
N ALA A 76 15.27 0.94 23.13
CA ALA A 76 15.84 0.09 24.19
C ALA A 76 15.69 0.74 25.57
N ALA A 77 16.02 2.04 25.69
CA ALA A 77 15.83 2.82 26.90
C ALA A 77 14.35 2.92 27.32
N ALA A 78 13.43 2.95 26.34
CA ALA A 78 11.98 2.89 26.56
C ALA A 78 11.44 1.49 26.93
N GLY A 79 12.31 0.47 27.01
CA GLY A 79 11.94 -0.87 27.46
C GLY A 79 11.56 -1.86 26.35
N GLN A 80 12.06 -1.68 25.12
CA GLN A 80 11.74 -2.56 23.98
C GLN A 80 11.93 -4.06 24.28
N ALA A 81 13.02 -4.45 24.96
CA ALA A 81 13.27 -5.84 25.32
C ALA A 81 12.18 -6.39 26.27
N LYS A 82 11.82 -5.63 27.31
CA LYS A 82 10.77 -5.99 28.27
C LYS A 82 9.41 -6.10 27.60
N VAL A 83 9.10 -5.22 26.64
CA VAL A 83 7.89 -5.30 25.82
C VAL A 83 7.86 -6.59 25.00
N GLN A 84 8.96 -6.94 24.33
CA GLN A 84 9.04 -8.16 23.53
C GLN A 84 8.90 -9.42 24.39
N ASP A 85 9.55 -9.45 25.56
CA ASP A 85 9.46 -10.55 26.51
C ASP A 85 8.05 -10.72 27.07
N ALA A 86 7.37 -9.63 27.40
CA ALA A 86 5.99 -9.65 27.86
C ALA A 86 5.02 -10.15 26.77
N LEU A 87 5.17 -9.68 25.53
CA LEU A 87 4.34 -10.13 24.39
C LEU A 87 4.60 -11.61 24.03
N ALA A 88 5.81 -12.10 24.26
CA ALA A 88 6.16 -13.52 24.11
C ALA A 88 5.71 -14.39 25.31
N GLY A 89 5.13 -13.79 26.37
CA GLY A 89 4.72 -14.49 27.58
C GLY A 89 5.88 -14.95 28.47
N ARG A 90 7.09 -14.42 28.26
CA ARG A 90 8.30 -14.76 29.06
C ARG A 90 8.35 -14.01 30.39
N VAL A 91 7.74 -12.83 30.46
CA VAL A 91 7.71 -11.98 31.66
C VAL A 91 6.28 -11.53 31.93
N LEU A 92 5.90 -11.48 33.20
CA LEU A 92 4.63 -10.90 33.62
C LEU A 92 4.81 -9.40 33.88
N VAL A 93 4.09 -8.57 33.13
CA VAL A 93 4.06 -7.11 33.31
C VAL A 93 2.59 -6.68 33.45
N PRO A 94 2.24 -5.81 34.41
CA PRO A 94 0.91 -5.20 34.49
C PRO A 94 0.47 -4.61 33.15
N ALA A 95 -0.82 -4.75 32.81
CA ALA A 95 -1.33 -4.37 31.50
C ALA A 95 -1.18 -2.88 31.18
N ASP A 96 -1.27 -2.02 32.19
CA ASP A 96 -1.13 -0.57 32.04
C ASP A 96 0.34 -0.17 31.86
N GLU A 97 1.25 -0.73 32.66
CA GLU A 97 2.70 -0.54 32.51
C GLU A 97 3.19 -1.03 31.12
N LEU A 98 2.71 -2.20 30.67
CA LEU A 98 3.04 -2.71 29.33
C LEU A 98 2.51 -1.79 28.23
N ARG A 99 1.35 -1.15 28.42
CA ARG A 99 0.79 -0.20 27.47
C ARG A 99 1.65 1.06 27.39
N GLU A 100 2.00 1.66 28.54
CA GLU A 100 2.86 2.85 28.63
C GLU A 100 4.24 2.61 27.99
N MET A 101 4.87 1.47 28.27
CA MET A 101 6.14 1.11 27.62
C MET A 101 5.98 0.96 26.11
N ARG A 102 4.91 0.31 25.63
CA ARG A 102 4.65 0.18 24.19
C ARG A 102 4.46 1.53 23.49
N VAL A 103 3.78 2.48 24.15
CA VAL A 103 3.64 3.85 23.64
C VAL A 103 5.00 4.55 23.60
N SER A 104 5.79 4.44 24.66
CA SER A 104 7.12 5.04 24.76
C SER A 104 8.09 4.49 23.70
N VAL A 105 8.11 3.17 23.50
CA VAL A 105 8.88 2.51 22.43
C VAL A 105 8.44 2.99 21.05
N ALA A 106 7.15 3.11 20.80
CA ALA A 106 6.64 3.64 19.53
C ALA A 106 7.05 5.11 19.32
N ALA A 107 7.02 5.92 20.38
CA ALA A 107 7.35 7.35 20.32
C ALA A 107 8.85 7.63 20.08
N ALA A 108 9.74 6.67 20.36
CA ALA A 108 11.17 6.78 20.09
C ALA A 108 11.48 7.15 18.62
N GLU A 109 10.67 6.69 17.67
CA GLU A 109 10.81 7.01 16.24
C GLU A 109 10.75 8.51 15.94
N ARG A 110 9.99 9.28 16.73
CA ARG A 110 9.81 10.73 16.50
C ARG A 110 11.08 11.52 16.74
N SER A 111 11.99 11.01 17.57
CA SER A 111 13.20 11.71 18.02
C SER A 111 14.17 12.08 16.88
N VAL A 112 14.12 11.36 15.77
CA VAL A 112 15.08 11.50 14.66
C VAL A 112 14.52 12.18 13.42
N TRP A 113 13.22 12.51 13.38
CA TRP A 113 12.58 13.01 12.17
C TRP A 113 13.12 14.34 11.64
N PRO A 114 13.38 15.38 12.47
CA PRO A 114 13.95 16.63 11.98
C PRO A 114 15.31 16.41 11.29
N GLU A 115 16.10 15.50 11.83
CA GLU A 115 17.43 15.18 11.31
C GLU A 115 17.36 14.35 10.03
N ALA A 116 16.40 13.42 9.92
CA ALA A 116 16.12 12.71 8.69
C ALA A 116 15.69 13.66 7.55
N ASP A 117 14.84 14.65 7.86
CA ASP A 117 14.42 15.69 6.92
C ASP A 117 15.61 16.56 6.46
N ARG A 118 16.51 16.91 7.39
CA ARG A 118 17.75 17.65 7.10
C ARG A 118 18.68 16.87 6.16
N LEU A 119 19.03 15.63 6.53
CA LEU A 119 19.93 14.77 5.74
C LEU A 119 19.41 14.53 4.33
N PHE A 120 18.10 14.28 4.18
CA PHE A 120 17.51 14.11 2.85
C PHE A 120 17.56 15.40 2.03
N SER A 121 17.30 16.54 2.66
CA SER A 121 17.38 17.86 2.00
C SER A 121 18.82 18.17 1.56
N GLU A 122 19.81 17.82 2.37
CA GLU A 122 21.24 17.99 2.06
C GLU A 122 21.70 17.07 0.93
N LEU A 123 21.36 15.78 0.98
CA LEU A 123 21.64 14.86 -0.13
C LEU A 123 21.07 15.42 -1.44
N ARG A 124 19.81 15.86 -1.41
CA ARG A 124 19.12 16.44 -2.56
C ARG A 124 19.81 17.71 -3.06
N PHE A 125 20.15 18.63 -2.17
CA PHE A 125 20.82 19.88 -2.52
C PHE A 125 22.22 19.64 -3.08
N ASN A 126 23.06 18.88 -2.37
CA ASN A 126 24.44 18.59 -2.76
C ASN A 126 24.50 17.86 -4.11
N THR A 127 23.59 16.91 -4.33
CA THR A 127 23.49 16.21 -5.62
C THR A 127 23.08 17.16 -6.74
N ALA A 128 22.14 18.07 -6.49
CA ALA A 128 21.73 19.08 -7.47
C ALA A 128 22.87 20.06 -7.81
N SER A 129 23.72 20.40 -6.83
CA SER A 129 24.88 21.27 -7.02
C SER A 129 25.99 20.68 -7.90
N LEU A 130 25.97 19.37 -8.18
CA LEU A 130 26.87 18.75 -9.16
C LEU A 130 26.52 19.13 -10.61
N MET A 131 25.33 19.67 -10.83
CA MET A 131 24.88 20.14 -12.13
C MET A 131 25.31 21.58 -12.36
N LEU A 132 25.77 21.89 -13.58
CA LEU A 132 26.12 23.26 -13.94
C LEU A 132 24.86 24.10 -14.21
N SER A 133 24.91 25.37 -13.84
CA SER A 133 23.87 26.35 -14.16
C SER A 133 23.57 26.36 -15.66
N GLY A 134 22.37 25.88 -16.05
CA GLY A 134 21.92 25.83 -17.45
C GLY A 134 21.73 24.42 -18.02
N GLU A 135 22.12 23.36 -17.30
CA GLU A 135 21.80 21.99 -17.70
C GLU A 135 20.28 21.74 -17.60
N THR A 136 19.65 21.37 -18.72
CA THR A 136 18.21 21.13 -18.80
C THR A 136 17.84 19.78 -18.18
N GLY A 137 16.70 19.71 -17.50
CA GLY A 137 16.15 18.44 -16.97
C GLY A 137 16.43 18.16 -15.48
N VAL A 138 17.28 18.94 -14.81
CA VAL A 138 17.60 18.79 -13.37
C VAL A 138 16.33 18.83 -12.52
N THR A 139 15.46 19.81 -12.75
CA THR A 139 14.18 19.96 -12.03
C THR A 139 13.29 18.73 -12.16
N GLY A 140 13.21 18.14 -13.35
CA GLY A 140 12.40 16.94 -13.61
C GLY A 140 12.98 15.68 -12.95
N ALA A 141 14.31 15.53 -12.98
CA ALA A 141 15.01 14.43 -12.32
C ALA A 141 14.81 14.46 -10.78
N LEU A 142 15.00 15.64 -10.17
CA LEU A 142 14.78 15.87 -8.74
C LEU A 142 13.30 15.68 -8.36
N ALA A 143 12.36 16.21 -9.15
CA ALA A 143 10.93 16.01 -8.92
C ALA A 143 10.56 14.52 -8.88
N ALA A 144 11.12 13.72 -9.79
CA ALA A 144 10.85 12.30 -9.81
C ALA A 144 11.57 11.52 -8.69
N PHE A 145 12.71 12.01 -8.20
CA PHE A 145 13.36 11.52 -6.98
C PHE A 145 12.48 11.79 -5.75
N ASP A 146 12.01 13.02 -5.59
CA ASP A 146 11.13 13.45 -4.49
C ASP A 146 9.82 12.62 -4.46
N ARG A 147 9.15 12.43 -5.61
CA ARG A 147 7.96 11.56 -5.70
C ARG A 147 8.23 10.13 -5.28
N ALA A 148 9.40 9.59 -5.66
CA ALA A 148 9.75 8.22 -5.37
C ALA A 148 10.01 8.01 -3.86
N VAL A 149 10.70 8.96 -3.23
CA VAL A 149 11.02 8.96 -1.80
C VAL A 149 9.78 9.22 -0.96
N TYR A 150 9.10 10.37 -1.11
CA TYR A 150 7.93 10.72 -0.30
C TYR A 150 6.69 9.88 -0.60
N GLY A 151 6.61 9.29 -1.80
CA GLY A 151 5.51 8.38 -2.16
C GLY A 151 5.67 6.96 -1.60
N ALA A 152 6.89 6.52 -1.26
CA ALA A 152 7.15 5.15 -0.81
C ALA A 152 6.50 4.79 0.54
N PRO A 153 6.58 5.60 1.60
CA PRO A 153 5.96 5.32 2.88
C PRO A 153 4.44 5.10 2.78
N ARG A 154 3.76 5.86 1.92
CA ARG A 154 2.31 5.78 1.69
C ARG A 154 1.85 4.47 1.07
N ARG A 155 2.75 3.74 0.42
CA ARG A 155 2.47 2.42 -0.17
C ARG A 155 2.70 1.26 0.79
N ARG A 156 3.16 1.51 2.03
CA ARG A 156 3.39 0.46 3.03
C ARG A 156 2.10 -0.23 3.43
N ASP A 157 1.02 0.55 3.55
CA ASP A 157 -0.31 0.04 3.92
C ASP A 157 -1.08 -0.58 2.75
N ARG A 158 -0.44 -0.82 1.59
CA ARG A 158 -1.12 -1.37 0.41
C ARG A 158 -1.77 -2.75 0.64
N SER A 159 -1.30 -3.50 1.64
CA SER A 159 -1.87 -4.79 2.02
C SER A 159 -3.13 -4.65 2.88
N GLU A 160 -3.41 -3.45 3.36
CA GLU A 160 -4.54 -3.20 4.23
C GLU A 160 -5.86 -3.20 3.44
N PRO A 161 -6.94 -3.79 3.98
CA PRO A 161 -8.25 -3.81 3.32
C PRO A 161 -8.85 -2.42 3.10
N TRP A 162 -8.43 -1.44 3.88
CA TRP A 162 -8.92 -0.07 3.80
C TRP A 162 -8.13 0.79 2.81
N TYR A 163 -6.93 0.39 2.34
CA TYR A 163 -6.12 1.18 1.41
C TYR A 163 -6.87 1.46 0.10
N ALA A 164 -6.83 2.72 -0.37
CA ALA A 164 -7.55 3.13 -1.59
C ALA A 164 -6.71 4.05 -2.49
N GLY A 165 -5.40 3.81 -2.56
CA GLY A 165 -4.50 4.54 -3.47
C GLY A 165 -3.79 5.74 -2.86
N ASP A 166 -3.65 5.78 -1.54
CA ASP A 166 -3.02 6.85 -0.77
C ASP A 166 -1.54 7.11 -1.14
N GLY A 167 -0.88 6.18 -1.86
CA GLY A 167 0.50 6.30 -2.36
C GLY A 167 0.65 6.09 -3.87
N VAL A 168 -0.43 6.23 -4.65
CA VAL A 168 -0.41 6.04 -6.12
C VAL A 168 0.11 7.29 -6.82
N ASP A 169 1.19 7.09 -7.58
CA ASP A 169 1.70 8.05 -8.57
C ASP A 169 1.33 7.52 -9.97
N VAL A 170 0.51 8.28 -10.69
CA VAL A 170 -0.05 7.92 -11.98
C VAL A 170 1.02 7.83 -13.07
N ILE A 171 2.03 8.70 -13.03
CA ILE A 171 3.12 8.68 -14.01
C ILE A 171 4.09 7.54 -13.71
N ALA A 172 4.35 7.24 -12.45
CA ALA A 172 5.10 6.03 -12.09
C ALA A 172 4.36 4.75 -12.51
N LEU A 173 3.03 4.73 -12.37
CA LEU A 173 2.18 3.64 -12.84
C LEU A 173 2.22 3.51 -14.37
N LEU A 174 2.15 4.61 -15.11
CA LEU A 174 2.29 4.64 -16.56
C LEU A 174 3.66 4.11 -17.00
N ALA A 175 4.74 4.61 -16.40
CA ALA A 175 6.09 4.15 -16.68
C ALA A 175 6.27 2.64 -16.42
N ALA A 176 5.67 2.13 -15.34
CA ALA A 176 5.67 0.70 -15.05
C ALA A 176 4.86 -0.10 -16.08
N ALA A 177 3.73 0.42 -16.54
CA ALA A 177 2.92 -0.21 -17.59
C ALA A 177 3.67 -0.27 -18.93
N ARG A 178 4.31 0.83 -19.33
CA ARG A 178 5.13 0.90 -20.56
C ARG A 178 6.30 -0.07 -20.54
N ARG A 179 7.02 -0.17 -19.41
CA ARG A 179 8.16 -1.09 -19.26
C ARG A 179 7.79 -2.58 -19.30
N ARG A 180 6.60 -2.94 -18.81
CA ARG A 180 6.13 -4.35 -18.83
C ARG A 180 5.73 -4.83 -20.22
N GLY A 181 5.72 -3.94 -21.22
CA GLY A 181 5.21 -4.21 -22.56
C GLY A 181 3.68 -4.24 -22.61
N GLY A 182 3.14 -4.41 -23.82
CA GLY A 182 1.70 -4.42 -24.10
C GLY A 182 1.23 -3.12 -24.76
N GLU A 183 -0.10 -2.92 -24.77
CA GLU A 183 -0.76 -1.86 -25.56
C GLU A 183 -0.22 -0.45 -25.26
N LEU A 184 0.10 -0.13 -24.00
CA LEU A 184 0.54 1.21 -23.61
C LEU A 184 2.02 1.47 -23.93
N ALA A 185 2.81 0.47 -24.33
CA ALA A 185 4.23 0.64 -24.59
C ALA A 185 4.49 1.68 -25.70
N THR A 186 3.61 1.69 -26.71
CA THR A 186 3.66 2.58 -27.88
C THR A 186 2.84 3.85 -27.71
N LEU A 187 2.30 4.13 -26.52
CA LEU A 187 1.57 5.37 -26.27
C LEU A 187 2.55 6.56 -26.37
N ASP A 188 2.25 7.47 -27.31
CA ASP A 188 2.97 8.72 -27.47
C ASP A 188 2.44 9.77 -26.49
N LEU A 189 3.36 10.41 -25.76
CA LEU A 189 3.06 11.37 -24.71
C LEU A 189 3.19 12.83 -25.18
N ALA A 190 3.67 13.07 -26.41
CA ALA A 190 3.95 14.42 -26.91
C ALA A 190 2.76 15.39 -26.77
N GLY A 191 1.54 14.93 -27.06
CA GLY A 191 0.32 15.73 -26.93
C GLY A 191 -0.14 16.03 -25.49
N GLY A 192 0.54 15.49 -24.47
CA GLY A 192 0.18 15.61 -23.06
C GLY A 192 1.30 16.11 -22.16
N GLU A 193 2.47 16.47 -22.71
CA GLU A 193 3.68 16.79 -21.93
C GLU A 193 3.46 17.91 -20.91
N GLU A 194 2.80 19.00 -21.30
CA GLU A 194 2.50 20.12 -20.39
C GLU A 194 1.63 19.68 -19.21
N ARG A 195 0.59 18.87 -19.48
CA ARG A 195 -0.31 18.35 -18.43
C ARG A 195 0.42 17.37 -17.52
N ILE A 196 1.29 16.53 -18.08
CA ILE A 196 2.13 15.60 -17.31
C ILE A 196 3.07 16.38 -16.40
N ALA A 197 3.78 17.38 -16.93
CA ALA A 197 4.68 18.22 -16.14
C ALA A 197 3.95 18.96 -15.02
N ALA A 198 2.76 19.51 -15.31
CA ALA A 198 1.91 20.16 -14.30
C ALA A 198 1.47 19.19 -13.19
N TYR A 199 1.09 17.96 -13.55
CA TYR A 199 0.77 16.92 -12.57
C TYR A 199 1.99 16.54 -11.72
N GLU A 200 3.16 16.35 -12.33
CA GLU A 200 4.37 15.97 -11.61
C GLU A 200 4.76 17.04 -10.60
N ALA A 201 4.72 18.33 -10.99
CA ALA A 201 4.96 19.45 -10.09
C ALA A 201 3.92 19.50 -8.95
N ALA A 202 2.63 19.40 -9.26
CA ALA A 202 1.56 19.41 -8.26
C ALA A 202 1.67 18.22 -7.29
N LEU A 203 2.05 17.04 -7.78
CA LEU A 203 2.23 15.85 -6.96
C LEU A 203 3.42 15.98 -6.02
N VAL A 204 4.56 16.48 -6.50
CA VAL A 204 5.73 16.77 -5.64
C VAL A 204 5.34 17.71 -4.52
N THR A 205 4.72 18.84 -4.86
CA THR A 205 4.26 19.83 -3.87
C THR A 205 3.34 19.17 -2.83
N PHE A 206 2.33 18.42 -3.27
CA PHE A 206 1.43 17.71 -2.35
C PHE A 206 2.17 16.73 -1.43
N LEU A 207 3.07 15.91 -1.98
CA LEU A 207 3.79 14.89 -1.23
C LEU A 207 4.70 15.51 -0.17
N THR A 208 5.46 16.55 -0.55
CA THR A 208 6.35 17.27 0.37
C THR A 208 5.58 18.02 1.45
N GLU A 209 4.54 18.78 1.10
CA GLU A 209 3.70 19.53 2.06
C GLU A 209 3.06 18.61 3.11
N THR A 210 2.69 17.38 2.71
CA THR A 210 1.95 16.47 3.58
C THR A 210 2.80 15.36 4.19
N ALA A 211 4.11 15.31 3.90
CA ALA A 211 5.01 14.25 4.37
C ALA A 211 5.05 14.15 5.90
N ALA A 212 5.30 15.27 6.59
CA ALA A 212 5.38 15.31 8.04
C ALA A 212 4.05 14.90 8.72
N ALA A 213 2.92 15.41 8.20
CA ALA A 213 1.60 15.08 8.71
C ALA A 213 1.23 13.60 8.49
N ASP A 214 1.60 13.04 7.34
CA ASP A 214 1.38 11.64 7.00
C ASP A 214 2.24 10.69 7.86
N ARG A 215 3.50 11.05 8.08
CA ARG A 215 4.43 10.35 8.99
C ARG A 215 3.94 10.37 10.43
N ALA A 216 3.52 11.54 10.93
CA ALA A 216 2.92 11.69 12.25
C ALA A 216 1.65 10.85 12.41
N ALA A 217 0.73 10.92 11.44
CA ALA A 217 -0.52 10.17 11.47
C ALA A 217 -0.31 8.64 11.58
N ARG A 218 0.70 8.08 10.90
CA ARG A 218 1.01 6.64 11.02
C ARG A 218 1.47 6.26 12.43
N LEU A 219 2.39 7.05 13.00
CA LEU A 219 2.87 6.84 14.37
C LEU A 219 1.72 6.97 15.37
N GLU A 220 0.95 8.05 15.28
CA GLU A 220 -0.17 8.32 16.18
C GLU A 220 -1.27 7.27 16.05
N ARG A 221 -1.52 6.74 14.85
CA ARG A 221 -2.46 5.63 14.66
C ARG A 221 -1.99 4.39 15.43
N ARG A 222 -0.69 4.10 15.42
CA ARG A 222 -0.11 2.97 16.17
C ARG A 222 -0.23 3.19 17.68
N ILE A 223 0.06 4.40 18.17
CA ILE A 223 -0.09 4.78 19.57
C ILE A 223 -1.55 4.67 20.01
N ALA A 224 -2.48 5.28 19.27
CA ALA A 224 -3.91 5.22 19.57
C ALA A 224 -4.46 3.78 19.57
N LYS A 225 -3.95 2.89 18.70
CA LYS A 225 -4.26 1.45 18.75
C LYS A 225 -3.76 0.78 20.04
N ILE A 226 -2.57 1.12 20.53
CA ILE A 226 -2.00 0.61 21.79
C ILE A 226 -2.85 1.10 22.97
N GLU A 227 -3.20 2.38 22.97
CA GLU A 227 -3.99 3.04 24.01
C GLU A 227 -5.47 2.68 23.98
N ARG A 228 -5.93 2.11 22.86
CA ARG A 228 -7.34 1.91 22.54
C ARG A 228 -8.12 3.22 22.51
N ASP A 229 -7.43 4.32 22.17
CA ASP A 229 -8.04 5.62 21.94
C ASP A 229 -8.74 5.63 20.57
N ARG A 230 -10.04 5.47 20.60
CA ARG A 230 -10.86 5.35 19.38
C ARG A 230 -11.25 6.72 18.82
N ASP A 231 -11.29 7.76 19.65
CA ASP A 231 -11.62 9.11 19.20
C ASP A 231 -10.45 9.67 18.42
N ARG A 232 -9.21 9.47 18.92
CA ARG A 232 -8.00 9.82 18.20
C ARG A 232 -7.87 9.07 16.87
N LEU A 233 -8.20 7.77 16.83
CA LEU A 233 -8.21 7.02 15.56
C LEU A 233 -9.20 7.61 14.55
N THR A 234 -10.36 8.09 15.01
CA THR A 234 -11.37 8.71 14.14
C THR A 234 -10.88 10.04 13.57
N GLU A 235 -10.21 10.86 14.37
CA GLU A 235 -9.58 12.10 13.91
C GLU A 235 -8.50 11.83 12.85
N ILE A 236 -7.60 10.88 13.13
CA ILE A 236 -6.54 10.48 12.20
C ILE A 236 -7.13 9.98 10.87
N ASP A 237 -8.22 9.21 10.93
CA ASP A 237 -8.91 8.71 9.74
C ASP A 237 -9.54 9.84 8.92
N ARG A 238 -10.15 10.85 9.56
CA ARG A 238 -10.68 12.03 8.87
C ARG A 238 -9.59 12.81 8.15
N ASP A 239 -8.47 13.07 8.82
CA ASP A 239 -7.34 13.79 8.23
C ASP A 239 -6.71 13.01 7.06
N ALA A 240 -6.63 11.67 7.20
CA ALA A 240 -6.20 10.79 6.12
C ALA A 240 -7.14 10.89 4.91
N VAL A 241 -8.47 10.92 5.13
CA VAL A 241 -9.44 11.10 4.04
C VAL A 241 -9.29 12.45 3.35
N VAL A 242 -9.03 13.53 4.08
CA VAL A 242 -8.76 14.86 3.49
C VAL A 242 -7.54 14.81 2.57
N ARG A 243 -6.42 14.24 3.04
CA ARG A 243 -5.21 14.06 2.21
C ARG A 243 -5.48 13.18 0.99
N TRP A 244 -6.20 12.08 1.19
CA TRP A 244 -6.58 11.18 0.12
C TRP A 244 -7.43 11.87 -0.95
N ARG A 245 -8.43 12.67 -0.58
CA ARG A 245 -9.28 13.39 -1.55
C ARG A 245 -8.44 14.30 -2.45
N ARG A 246 -7.53 15.08 -1.86
CA ARG A 246 -6.65 15.99 -2.62
C ARG A 246 -5.77 15.22 -3.61
N LEU A 247 -5.15 14.11 -3.18
CA LEU A 247 -4.37 13.24 -4.06
C LEU A 247 -5.23 12.55 -5.13
N HIS A 248 -6.40 12.06 -4.76
CA HIS A 248 -7.29 11.35 -5.66
C HIS A 248 -7.80 12.26 -6.78
N THR A 249 -8.19 13.50 -6.47
CA THR A 249 -8.57 14.50 -7.48
C THR A 249 -7.44 14.76 -8.47
N LEU A 250 -6.20 14.93 -7.97
CA LEU A 250 -5.03 15.13 -8.81
C LEU A 250 -4.80 13.90 -9.73
N ASN A 251 -4.92 12.70 -9.17
CA ASN A 251 -4.76 11.45 -9.90
C ASN A 251 -5.87 11.22 -10.93
N GLU A 252 -7.14 11.47 -10.61
CA GLU A 252 -8.27 11.26 -11.54
C GLU A 252 -8.16 12.16 -12.78
N ALA A 253 -7.74 13.42 -12.60
CA ALA A 253 -7.48 14.32 -13.72
C ALA A 253 -6.44 13.74 -14.69
N MET A 254 -5.31 13.25 -14.15
CA MET A 254 -4.23 12.69 -14.98
C MET A 254 -4.61 11.33 -15.59
N ILE A 255 -5.37 10.50 -14.86
CA ILE A 255 -5.92 9.26 -15.41
C ILE A 255 -6.80 9.53 -16.61
N THR A 256 -7.64 10.58 -16.55
CA THR A 256 -8.52 10.97 -17.65
C THR A 256 -7.72 11.40 -18.87
N VAL A 257 -6.71 12.27 -18.69
CA VAL A 257 -5.82 12.71 -19.78
C VAL A 257 -5.16 11.51 -20.47
N ILE A 258 -4.55 10.59 -19.72
CA ILE A 258 -3.88 9.42 -20.30
C ILE A 258 -4.89 8.46 -20.96
N ALA A 259 -6.10 8.32 -20.40
CA ALA A 259 -7.16 7.51 -21.00
C ALA A 259 -7.63 8.07 -22.34
N GLU A 260 -7.78 9.39 -22.46
CA GLU A 260 -8.14 10.07 -23.71
C GLU A 260 -7.06 9.87 -24.77
N MET A 261 -5.79 10.05 -24.39
CA MET A 261 -4.65 9.80 -25.28
C MET A 261 -4.60 8.33 -25.75
N ALA A 262 -4.77 7.39 -24.82
CA ALA A 262 -4.82 5.96 -25.14
C ALA A 262 -6.00 5.61 -26.05
N ALA A 263 -7.18 6.19 -25.82
CA ALA A 263 -8.35 5.99 -26.67
C ALA A 263 -8.09 6.50 -28.10
N ALA A 264 -7.50 7.69 -28.23
CA ALA A 264 -7.24 8.32 -29.52
C ALA A 264 -6.18 7.58 -30.35
N GLN A 265 -5.12 7.08 -29.70
CA GLN A 265 -3.97 6.48 -30.40
C GLN A 265 -4.07 4.95 -30.54
N LEU A 266 -4.67 4.28 -29.56
CA LEU A 266 -4.63 2.81 -29.43
C LEU A 266 -6.04 2.18 -29.37
N GLY A 267 -7.08 3.02 -29.31
CA GLY A 267 -8.48 2.59 -29.28
C GLY A 267 -9.09 2.48 -27.87
N PRO A 268 -10.43 2.32 -27.78
CA PRO A 268 -11.17 2.37 -26.51
C PRO A 268 -10.79 1.29 -25.49
N SER A 269 -10.28 0.14 -25.94
CA SER A 269 -9.81 -0.94 -25.06
C SER A 269 -8.60 -0.51 -24.23
N ALA A 270 -7.67 0.24 -24.82
CA ALA A 270 -6.48 0.72 -24.13
C ALA A 270 -6.81 1.73 -23.02
N ALA A 271 -7.81 2.59 -23.27
CA ALA A 271 -8.32 3.51 -22.24
C ALA A 271 -8.98 2.77 -21.08
N THR A 272 -9.76 1.71 -21.37
CA THR A 272 -10.37 0.85 -20.34
C THR A 272 -9.30 0.13 -19.52
N ALA A 273 -8.32 -0.48 -20.17
CA ALA A 273 -7.24 -1.19 -19.50
C ALA A 273 -6.36 -0.25 -18.66
N TRP A 274 -6.16 0.99 -19.12
CA TRP A 274 -5.48 2.01 -18.33
C TRP A 274 -6.23 2.35 -17.03
N ARG A 275 -7.54 2.58 -17.10
CA ARG A 275 -8.38 2.82 -15.91
C ARG A 275 -8.36 1.63 -14.96
N GLU A 276 -8.44 0.41 -15.49
CA GLU A 276 -8.36 -0.81 -14.68
C GLU A 276 -7.01 -0.95 -13.96
N ARG A 277 -5.90 -0.56 -14.60
CA ARG A 277 -4.58 -0.54 -13.94
C ARG A 277 -4.55 0.43 -12.76
N PHE A 278 -5.18 1.59 -12.89
CA PHE A 278 -5.30 2.53 -11.79
C PHE A 278 -6.18 1.98 -10.66
N ASP A 279 -7.32 1.39 -10.98
CA ASP A 279 -8.19 0.73 -10.01
C ASP A 279 -7.43 -0.36 -9.24
N ARG A 280 -6.63 -1.18 -9.93
CA ARG A 280 -5.76 -2.21 -9.32
C ARG A 280 -4.69 -1.62 -8.41
N ALA A 281 -4.13 -0.46 -8.76
CA ALA A 281 -3.14 0.23 -7.95
C ALA A 281 -3.76 0.87 -6.69
N CYS A 282 -5.02 1.34 -6.80
CA CYS A 282 -5.76 1.89 -5.68
C CYS A 282 -6.29 0.81 -4.73
N PHE A 283 -6.73 -0.34 -5.25
CA PHE A 283 -7.39 -1.40 -4.46
C PHE A 283 -6.72 -2.78 -4.60
N PRO A 284 -5.40 -2.90 -4.35
CA PRO A 284 -4.65 -4.13 -4.57
C PRO A 284 -5.25 -5.37 -3.86
N THR A 285 -5.81 -5.21 -2.66
CA THR A 285 -6.46 -6.30 -1.91
C THR A 285 -7.75 -6.79 -2.57
N LEU A 286 -8.47 -5.93 -3.28
CA LEU A 286 -9.67 -6.31 -4.03
C LEU A 286 -9.34 -7.12 -5.29
N PHE A 287 -8.16 -6.89 -5.86
CA PHE A 287 -7.66 -7.58 -7.06
C PHE A 287 -6.68 -8.72 -6.77
N ALA A 288 -6.49 -9.10 -5.51
CA ALA A 288 -5.72 -10.28 -5.14
C ALA A 288 -6.36 -11.53 -5.79
N THR A 289 -5.52 -12.44 -6.29
CA THR A 289 -5.99 -13.69 -6.92
C THR A 289 -6.84 -14.47 -5.93
N PRO A 290 -8.12 -14.72 -6.24
CA PRO A 290 -9.01 -15.40 -5.31
C PRO A 290 -8.67 -16.90 -5.26
N ARG A 291 -8.98 -17.53 -4.12
CA ARG A 291 -8.74 -18.96 -3.90
C ARG A 291 -9.34 -19.84 -4.99
N VAL A 292 -10.52 -19.50 -5.49
CA VAL A 292 -11.22 -20.26 -6.54
C VAL A 292 -10.42 -20.34 -7.86
N GLU A 293 -9.61 -19.33 -8.20
CA GLU A 293 -8.74 -19.39 -9.37
C GLU A 293 -7.55 -20.34 -9.14
N HIS A 294 -7.05 -20.44 -7.91
CA HIS A 294 -6.04 -21.44 -7.56
C HIS A 294 -6.60 -22.86 -7.58
N GLU A 295 -7.83 -23.05 -7.12
CA GLU A 295 -8.54 -24.34 -7.21
C GLU A 295 -8.75 -24.75 -8.66
N ALA A 296 -9.30 -23.86 -9.50
CA ALA A 296 -9.46 -24.13 -10.93
C ALA A 296 -8.14 -24.47 -11.62
N ALA A 297 -7.08 -23.69 -11.38
CA ALA A 297 -5.76 -23.96 -11.93
C ALA A 297 -5.19 -25.31 -11.44
N TRP A 298 -5.46 -25.70 -10.19
CA TRP A 298 -5.09 -27.02 -9.68
C TRP A 298 -5.83 -28.13 -10.41
N ILE A 299 -7.15 -28.00 -10.60
CA ILE A 299 -7.98 -29.00 -11.32
C ILE A 299 -7.48 -29.17 -12.75
N LEU A 300 -7.30 -28.08 -13.48
CA LEU A 300 -6.85 -28.11 -14.88
C LEU A 300 -5.44 -28.72 -15.06
N ARG A 301 -4.60 -28.68 -14.03
CA ARG A 301 -3.28 -29.34 -14.03
C ARG A 301 -3.36 -30.85 -13.77
N HIS A 302 -4.29 -31.29 -12.93
CA HIS A 302 -4.36 -32.67 -12.44
C HIS A 302 -5.45 -33.52 -13.08
N ASP A 303 -6.39 -32.90 -13.81
CA ASP A 303 -7.44 -33.57 -14.56
C ASP A 303 -7.41 -33.12 -16.02
N ARG A 304 -7.06 -34.05 -16.91
CA ARG A 304 -6.91 -33.79 -18.35
C ARG A 304 -8.17 -34.04 -19.16
N ARG A 305 -9.26 -34.49 -18.51
CA ARG A 305 -10.51 -34.80 -19.22
C ARG A 305 -11.13 -33.52 -19.77
N ALA A 306 -11.57 -33.58 -21.03
CA ALA A 306 -12.05 -32.40 -21.76
C ALA A 306 -13.37 -31.86 -21.19
N ASP A 307 -14.25 -32.73 -20.70
CA ASP A 307 -15.50 -32.37 -20.03
C ASP A 307 -15.25 -31.61 -18.73
N VAL A 308 -14.29 -32.05 -17.91
CA VAL A 308 -13.89 -31.34 -16.68
C VAL A 308 -13.33 -29.96 -17.01
N ARG A 309 -12.44 -29.86 -18.01
CA ARG A 309 -11.92 -28.56 -18.47
C ARG A 309 -13.04 -27.62 -18.89
N ALA A 310 -13.96 -28.07 -19.73
CA ALA A 310 -15.08 -27.26 -20.19
C ALA A 310 -16.01 -26.83 -19.03
N GLN A 311 -16.22 -27.70 -18.04
CA GLN A 311 -17.00 -27.36 -16.84
C GLN A 311 -16.28 -26.34 -15.95
N VAL A 312 -14.97 -26.49 -15.73
CA VAL A 312 -14.16 -25.53 -14.97
C VAL A 312 -14.18 -24.16 -15.63
N GLU A 313 -13.97 -24.09 -16.95
CA GLU A 313 -13.98 -22.83 -17.70
C GLU A 313 -15.35 -22.15 -17.64
N ARG A 314 -16.45 -22.92 -17.72
CA ARG A 314 -17.81 -22.38 -17.58
C ARG A 314 -18.07 -21.81 -16.19
N ILE A 315 -17.68 -22.54 -15.14
CA ILE A 315 -17.81 -22.08 -13.74
C ILE A 315 -16.98 -20.80 -13.54
N LEU A 316 -15.73 -20.77 -14.02
CA LEU A 316 -14.87 -19.58 -13.95
C LEU A 316 -15.44 -18.38 -14.71
N ALA A 317 -16.04 -18.58 -15.87
CA ALA A 317 -16.64 -17.49 -16.63
C ALA A 317 -17.80 -16.83 -15.85
N GLY A 318 -18.64 -17.64 -15.21
CA GLY A 318 -19.71 -17.16 -14.32
C GLY A 318 -19.16 -16.41 -13.10
N ASP A 319 -18.17 -17.00 -12.42
CA ASP A 319 -17.51 -16.39 -11.26
C ASP A 319 -16.89 -15.02 -11.62
N ARG A 320 -16.14 -14.95 -12.72
CA ARG A 320 -15.45 -13.73 -13.16
C ARG A 320 -16.42 -12.58 -13.45
N SER A 321 -17.54 -12.86 -14.12
CA SER A 321 -18.54 -11.85 -14.43
C SER A 321 -19.15 -11.25 -13.16
N GLU A 322 -19.60 -12.11 -12.23
CA GLU A 322 -20.22 -11.68 -10.99
C GLU A 322 -19.21 -11.02 -10.04
N ARG A 323 -17.99 -11.54 -9.97
CA ARG A 323 -16.89 -10.96 -9.19
C ARG A 323 -16.54 -9.57 -9.70
N ALA A 324 -16.48 -9.35 -11.02
CA ALA A 324 -16.23 -8.04 -11.61
C ALA A 324 -17.33 -7.03 -11.20
N ARG A 325 -18.60 -7.45 -11.19
CA ARG A 325 -19.73 -6.64 -10.72
C ARG A 325 -19.59 -6.23 -9.25
N LEU A 326 -19.29 -7.20 -8.37
CA LEU A 326 -19.12 -6.97 -6.93
C LEU A 326 -17.88 -6.12 -6.62
N LEU A 327 -16.80 -6.32 -7.38
CA LEU A 327 -15.58 -5.51 -7.30
C LEU A 327 -15.88 -4.05 -7.64
N ALA A 328 -16.52 -3.79 -8.79
CA ALA A 328 -16.90 -2.44 -9.19
C ALA A 328 -17.84 -1.76 -8.17
N ALA A 329 -18.78 -2.51 -7.58
CA ALA A 329 -19.63 -2.02 -6.51
C ALA A 329 -18.82 -1.64 -5.25
N THR A 330 -17.88 -2.49 -4.84
CA THR A 330 -17.02 -2.23 -3.67
C THR A 330 -16.16 -0.98 -3.87
N MET A 331 -15.51 -0.85 -5.03
CA MET A 331 -14.66 0.31 -5.34
C MET A 331 -15.45 1.61 -5.36
N ARG A 332 -16.64 1.62 -6.00
CA ARG A 332 -17.53 2.80 -6.00
C ARG A 332 -17.96 3.18 -4.59
N LEU A 333 -18.31 2.21 -3.76
CA LEU A 333 -18.73 2.44 -2.39
C LEU A 333 -17.59 3.02 -1.54
N GLN A 334 -16.38 2.45 -1.64
CA GLN A 334 -15.20 2.95 -0.92
C GLN A 334 -14.81 4.37 -1.37
N ARG A 335 -14.85 4.66 -2.68
CA ARG A 335 -14.62 6.03 -3.19
C ARG A 335 -15.67 7.01 -2.68
N SER A 336 -16.95 6.67 -2.83
CA SER A 336 -18.07 7.53 -2.41
C SER A 336 -18.03 7.83 -0.92
N ALA A 337 -17.77 6.82 -0.07
CA ALA A 337 -17.68 7.03 1.36
C ALA A 337 -16.51 7.92 1.77
N ARG A 338 -15.37 7.83 1.07
CA ARG A 338 -14.25 8.76 1.27
C ARG A 338 -14.59 10.15 0.74
N GLN A 339 -15.12 10.29 -0.47
CA GLN A 339 -15.40 11.58 -1.14
C GLN A 339 -16.53 12.37 -0.47
N VAL A 340 -17.63 11.70 -0.11
CA VAL A 340 -18.85 12.32 0.44
C VAL A 340 -18.90 12.14 1.95
N GLY A 341 -18.78 10.90 2.43
CA GLY A 341 -18.94 10.56 3.85
C GLY A 341 -17.76 10.93 4.75
N GLY A 342 -16.58 11.20 4.20
CA GLY A 342 -15.39 11.52 5.00
C GLY A 342 -14.85 10.31 5.76
N LEU A 343 -15.14 9.10 5.29
CA LEU A 343 -14.96 7.86 6.03
C LEU A 343 -14.07 6.87 5.28
N LEU A 344 -13.13 6.25 5.99
CA LEU A 344 -12.46 5.03 5.54
C LEU A 344 -13.39 3.85 5.78
N LEU A 345 -13.84 3.16 4.72
CA LEU A 345 -14.73 2.01 4.82
C LEU A 345 -13.99 0.67 4.77
N TYR A 346 -14.18 -0.14 5.82
CA TYR A 346 -13.75 -1.54 5.91
C TYR A 346 -14.68 -2.32 6.84
N ALA A 347 -14.71 -3.65 6.70
CA ALA A 347 -15.68 -4.52 7.39
C ALA A 347 -15.52 -4.58 8.92
N GLY A 348 -14.39 -4.12 9.45
CA GLY A 348 -14.07 -4.12 10.89
C GLY A 348 -14.51 -2.86 11.63
N ILE A 349 -15.21 -1.93 10.98
CA ILE A 349 -15.69 -0.69 11.59
C ILE A 349 -16.86 -1.00 12.51
N ASP A 350 -16.86 -0.39 13.71
CA ASP A 350 -18.00 -0.43 14.61
C ASP A 350 -19.13 0.48 14.10
N PRO A 351 -20.27 -0.08 13.64
CA PRO A 351 -21.36 0.70 13.04
C PRO A 351 -22.03 1.65 14.01
N ALA A 352 -21.94 1.41 15.33
CA ALA A 352 -22.51 2.30 16.35
C ALA A 352 -21.80 3.67 16.39
N ARG A 353 -20.62 3.78 15.76
CA ARG A 353 -19.76 4.97 15.77
C ARG A 353 -19.84 5.81 14.51
N LEU A 354 -20.53 5.30 13.51
CA LEU A 354 -20.82 6.06 12.31
C LEU A 354 -21.89 7.07 12.67
N GLY A 355 -21.45 8.29 13.00
CA GLY A 355 -22.29 9.34 13.59
C GLY A 355 -23.47 9.73 12.71
N ASP A 356 -23.32 9.62 11.39
CA ASP A 356 -24.37 9.95 10.43
C ASP A 356 -25.02 8.69 9.81
N PRO A 357 -26.32 8.77 9.45
CA PRO A 357 -27.04 7.67 8.81
C PRO A 357 -26.44 7.22 7.46
N ALA A 358 -25.86 8.12 6.67
CA ALA A 358 -25.35 7.80 5.35
C ALA A 358 -24.09 6.92 5.42
N SER A 359 -23.21 7.17 6.39
CA SER A 359 -22.08 6.32 6.72
C SER A 359 -22.53 4.93 7.17
N ARG A 360 -23.55 4.84 8.04
CA ARG A 360 -24.12 3.54 8.47
C ARG A 360 -24.68 2.74 7.30
N LEU A 361 -25.42 3.39 6.40
CA LEU A 361 -25.92 2.76 5.19
C LEU A 361 -24.77 2.27 4.30
N SER A 362 -23.74 3.10 4.11
CA SER A 362 -22.57 2.72 3.32
C SER A 362 -21.83 1.52 3.91
N HIS A 363 -21.72 1.45 5.24
CA HIS A 363 -21.14 0.28 5.92
C HIS A 363 -22.02 -0.97 5.77
N GLN A 364 -23.34 -0.86 5.90
CA GLN A 364 -24.26 -1.97 5.66
C GLN A 364 -24.16 -2.50 4.23
N GLU A 365 -24.08 -1.62 3.24
CA GLU A 365 -23.88 -2.01 1.85
C GLU A 365 -22.52 -2.70 1.65
N LEU A 366 -21.47 -2.24 2.32
CA LEU A 366 -20.17 -2.91 2.28
C LEU A 366 -20.26 -4.34 2.84
N LEU A 367 -20.96 -4.54 3.96
CA LEU A 367 -21.16 -5.86 4.55
C LEU A 367 -21.98 -6.76 3.63
N LYS A 368 -23.04 -6.26 2.98
CA LYS A 368 -23.82 -7.00 1.98
C LYS A 368 -22.95 -7.45 0.81
N ILE A 369 -22.17 -6.55 0.22
CA ILE A 369 -21.27 -6.86 -0.90
C ILE A 369 -20.20 -7.86 -0.47
N SER A 370 -19.62 -7.68 0.72
CA SER A 370 -18.62 -8.61 1.28
C SER A 370 -19.21 -10.00 1.50
N GLY A 371 -20.44 -10.09 2.03
CA GLY A 371 -21.18 -11.34 2.18
C GLY A 371 -21.47 -12.00 0.83
N ALA A 372 -21.89 -11.22 -0.17
CA ALA A 372 -22.11 -11.73 -1.53
C ALA A 372 -20.83 -12.29 -2.16
N ARG A 373 -19.68 -11.63 -1.94
CA ARG A 373 -18.36 -12.14 -2.39
C ARG A 373 -17.99 -13.44 -1.70
N ALA A 374 -18.17 -13.52 -0.38
CA ALA A 374 -17.90 -14.75 0.37
C ALA A 374 -18.82 -15.90 -0.08
N GLN A 375 -20.10 -15.61 -0.35
CA GLN A 375 -21.05 -16.58 -0.88
C GLN A 375 -20.66 -17.04 -2.30
N LEU A 376 -20.24 -16.12 -3.17
CA LEU A 376 -19.74 -16.45 -4.50
C LEU A 376 -18.53 -17.40 -4.40
N ASP A 377 -17.53 -17.03 -3.60
CA ASP A 377 -16.34 -17.88 -3.37
C ASP A 377 -16.73 -19.28 -2.86
N ALA A 378 -17.63 -19.37 -1.88
CA ALA A 378 -18.10 -20.64 -1.33
C ALA A 378 -18.85 -21.49 -2.37
N THR A 379 -19.72 -20.87 -3.16
CA THR A 379 -20.54 -21.54 -4.17
C THR A 379 -19.67 -22.04 -5.33
N THR A 380 -18.74 -21.21 -5.81
CA THR A 380 -17.77 -21.57 -6.85
C THR A 380 -16.84 -22.69 -6.36
N SER A 381 -16.34 -22.62 -5.13
CA SER A 381 -15.50 -23.68 -4.53
C SER A 381 -16.28 -25.00 -4.41
N ALA A 382 -17.56 -24.95 -4.03
CA ALA A 382 -18.41 -26.14 -3.96
C ALA A 382 -18.67 -26.75 -5.35
N ALA A 383 -18.87 -25.91 -6.37
CA ALA A 383 -19.02 -26.35 -7.76
C ALA A 383 -17.75 -27.06 -8.26
N PHE A 384 -16.55 -26.53 -7.96
CA PHE A 384 -15.29 -27.21 -8.26
C PHE A 384 -15.10 -28.50 -7.49
N ALA A 385 -15.46 -28.52 -6.20
CA ALA A 385 -15.39 -29.72 -5.37
C ALA A 385 -16.27 -30.85 -5.92
N ALA A 386 -17.42 -30.54 -6.52
CA ALA A 386 -18.30 -31.52 -7.15
C ALA A 386 -17.68 -32.20 -8.40
N LEU A 387 -16.66 -31.58 -9.02
CA LEU A 387 -15.92 -32.17 -10.15
C LEU A 387 -14.88 -33.20 -9.71
N LEU A 388 -14.61 -33.29 -8.40
CA LEU A 388 -13.48 -34.01 -7.83
C LEU A 388 -13.93 -35.17 -6.93
N THR A 389 -13.20 -36.28 -7.00
CA THR A 389 -13.30 -37.35 -6.00
C THR A 389 -12.86 -36.86 -4.61
N GLU A 390 -13.29 -37.55 -3.55
CA GLU A 390 -12.87 -37.21 -2.17
C GLU A 390 -11.34 -37.19 -2.02
N ARG A 391 -10.64 -38.15 -2.65
CA ARG A 391 -9.17 -38.20 -2.65
C ARG A 391 -8.57 -36.96 -3.31
N GLN A 392 -9.07 -36.54 -4.46
CA GLN A 392 -8.60 -35.33 -5.15
C GLN A 392 -8.90 -34.07 -4.34
N ARG A 393 -10.08 -33.98 -3.70
CA ARG A 393 -10.43 -32.86 -2.82
C ARG A 393 -9.46 -32.72 -1.65
N LYS A 394 -9.10 -33.84 -1.01
CA LYS A 394 -8.11 -33.85 0.08
C LYS A 394 -6.73 -33.42 -0.40
N GLN A 395 -6.29 -33.92 -1.57
CA GLN A 395 -5.01 -33.54 -2.17
C GLN A 395 -4.96 -32.04 -2.50
N MET A 396 -5.99 -31.51 -3.18
CA MET A 396 -6.07 -30.09 -3.53
C MET A 396 -5.96 -29.20 -2.29
N ARG A 397 -6.67 -29.52 -1.20
CA ARG A 397 -6.61 -28.75 0.05
C ARG A 397 -5.20 -28.77 0.66
N ALA A 398 -4.54 -29.92 0.67
CA ALA A 398 -3.17 -30.05 1.18
C ALA A 398 -2.17 -29.25 0.34
N ASP A 399 -2.25 -29.35 -0.99
CA ASP A 399 -1.35 -28.65 -1.90
C ASP A 399 -1.52 -27.12 -1.81
N LEU A 400 -2.76 -26.65 -1.76
CA LEU A 400 -3.06 -25.22 -1.64
C LEU A 400 -2.64 -24.67 -0.26
N ALA A 401 -2.84 -25.43 0.81
CA ALA A 401 -2.35 -25.04 2.13
C ALA A 401 -0.82 -24.93 2.16
N ALA A 402 -0.11 -25.94 1.62
CA ALA A 402 1.35 -25.93 1.53
C ALA A 402 1.90 -24.82 0.63
N ALA A 403 1.16 -24.39 -0.38
CA ALA A 403 1.50 -23.25 -1.22
C ALA A 403 1.27 -21.91 -0.50
N ALA A 404 0.26 -21.81 0.36
CA ALA A 404 0.00 -20.62 1.17
C ALA A 404 1.11 -20.41 2.21
N THR A 405 1.59 -21.47 2.86
CA THR A 405 2.66 -21.39 3.88
C THR A 405 4.04 -21.06 3.29
N ARG A 406 4.27 -21.30 1.99
CA ARG A 406 5.52 -20.93 1.30
C ARG A 406 5.53 -19.50 0.76
N ARG A 407 4.37 -18.81 0.76
CA ARG A 407 4.20 -17.45 0.23
C ARG A 407 3.99 -16.38 1.30
N GLY A 408 3.67 -16.78 2.52
CA GLY A 408 3.71 -15.92 3.72
C GLY A 408 5.04 -16.11 4.42
#